data_AF-A0A2S2DWW8-F1
#
_entry.id   AF-A0A2S2DWW8-F1
#
_cell.length_a   1.000
_cell.length_b   1.000
_cell.length_c   1.000
_cell.angle_alpha   90.00
_cell.angle_beta   90.00
_cell.angle_gamma   90.00
#
_symmetry.space_group_name_H-M   'P 1'
#
loop_
_entity.id
_entity.type
_entity.pdbx_description
1 polymer ?
#
loop_
_entity_poly.entity_id
_entity_poly.type
_entity_poly.pdbx_seq_one_letter_code
_entity_poly.pdbx_strand_id
1 'polypeptide(L)'
;MEKSINVIASFGAAVVIVGALFKIVHWDGANEMLMVGMFTEAAIFILFGVLYLQAKPEKSYDWEKVYPELVGGAPVARPTSTGGVDALASLKGLGPEVVEGLTKSLKGLTETANSLQDISKATVATQDFVKSLSSSSESLGTLNKSVSEAASSLGAISVSSAEAAKYAQQYAKAGDQLSTLNTIYETEIQEATKHLKAINSYYGNVNLTVEQMAATQKDAELFKAELAKLNANIQSLNQVYGSMLTAMKG
;
A
#
# COMPACT_ATOMS: atom_id res chain seq x y z
N MET A 1 3.06 -5.00 19.48
CA MET A 1 2.74 -5.31 20.89
C MET A 1 1.28 -5.72 21.08
N GLU A 2 0.32 -5.12 20.39
CA GLU A 2 -1.11 -5.48 20.53
C GLU A 2 -1.43 -6.92 20.10
N LYS A 3 -0.87 -7.41 18.99
CA LYS A 3 -1.08 -8.81 18.55
C LYS A 3 -0.64 -9.85 19.59
N SER A 4 0.49 -9.64 20.26
CA SER A 4 0.97 -10.56 21.30
C SER A 4 0.13 -10.50 22.58
N ILE A 5 -0.42 -9.33 22.93
CA ILE A 5 -1.27 -9.16 24.11
C ILE A 5 -2.59 -9.93 23.95
N ASN A 6 -3.21 -9.86 22.77
CA ASN A 6 -4.47 -10.53 22.48
C ASN A 6 -4.31 -12.06 22.46
N VAL A 7 -3.16 -12.56 21.99
CA VAL A 7 -2.83 -13.99 22.04
C VAL A 7 -2.71 -14.48 23.49
N ILE A 8 -1.98 -13.77 24.35
CA ILE A 8 -1.83 -14.15 25.78
C ILE A 8 -3.19 -14.12 26.50
N ALA A 9 -4.02 -13.11 26.20
CA ALA A 9 -5.38 -13.02 26.74
C ALA A 9 -6.23 -14.23 26.35
N SER A 10 -6.14 -14.64 25.08
CA SER A 10 -6.90 -15.78 24.54
C SER A 10 -6.47 -17.10 25.18
N PHE A 11 -5.17 -17.26 25.46
CA PHE A 11 -4.66 -18.41 26.19
C PHE A 11 -5.15 -18.44 27.65
N GLY A 12 -5.19 -17.30 28.33
CA GLY A 12 -5.72 -17.25 29.70
C GLY A 12 -7.21 -17.54 29.78
N ALA A 13 -8.00 -17.03 28.83
CA ALA A 13 -9.43 -17.35 28.73
C ALA A 13 -9.66 -18.85 28.53
N ALA A 14 -8.80 -19.54 27.78
CA ALA A 14 -8.88 -21.00 27.63
C ALA A 14 -8.68 -21.74 28.96
N VAL A 15 -7.73 -21.29 29.81
CA VAL A 15 -7.49 -21.87 31.14
C VAL A 15 -8.72 -21.71 32.05
N VAL A 16 -9.41 -20.57 31.97
CA VAL A 16 -10.66 -20.31 32.72
C VAL A 16 -11.78 -21.24 32.28
N ILE A 17 -11.97 -21.41 30.96
CA ILE A 17 -12.99 -22.30 30.40
C ILE A 17 -12.75 -23.74 30.84
N VAL A 18 -11.50 -24.20 30.86
CA VAL A 18 -11.12 -25.54 31.35
C VAL A 18 -11.43 -25.69 32.84
N GLY A 19 -11.12 -24.67 33.66
CA GLY A 19 -11.47 -24.70 35.09
C GLY A 19 -12.97 -24.73 35.35
N ALA A 20 -13.76 -23.96 34.59
CA ALA A 20 -15.22 -24.00 34.66
C ALA A 20 -15.78 -25.36 34.22
N LEU A 21 -15.21 -25.97 33.18
CA LEU A 21 -15.60 -27.31 32.73
C LEU A 21 -15.39 -28.36 33.82
N PHE A 22 -14.23 -28.37 34.47
CA PHE A 22 -13.93 -29.29 35.58
C PHE A 22 -14.95 -29.14 36.71
N LYS A 23 -15.36 -27.89 37.02
CA LYS A 23 -16.37 -27.61 38.05
C LYS A 23 -17.75 -28.15 37.69
N ILE A 24 -18.16 -28.07 36.42
CA ILE A 24 -19.47 -28.57 35.95
C ILE A 24 -19.51 -30.10 35.92
N VAL A 25 -18.42 -30.74 35.50
CA VAL A 25 -18.34 -32.21 35.36
C VAL A 25 -17.98 -32.90 36.68
N HIS A 26 -17.68 -32.15 37.75
CA HIS A 26 -17.33 -32.66 39.08
C HIS A 26 -16.12 -33.59 39.08
N TRP A 27 -15.09 -33.26 38.31
CA TRP A 27 -13.82 -33.99 38.35
C TRP A 27 -13.04 -33.68 39.63
N ASP A 28 -12.26 -34.66 40.10
CA ASP A 28 -11.38 -34.47 41.25
C ASP A 28 -10.37 -33.35 40.97
N GLY A 29 -10.21 -32.43 41.92
CA GLY A 29 -9.37 -31.23 41.74
C GLY A 29 -10.07 -30.05 41.05
N ALA A 30 -11.40 -30.10 40.84
CA ALA A 30 -12.14 -29.05 40.15
C ALA A 30 -12.11 -27.68 40.85
N ASN A 31 -12.03 -27.64 42.18
CA ASN A 31 -11.97 -26.37 42.90
C ASN A 31 -10.62 -25.69 42.69
N GLU A 32 -9.55 -26.47 42.69
CA GLU A 32 -8.17 -26.04 42.50
C GLU A 32 -7.97 -25.54 41.06
N MET A 33 -8.47 -26.28 40.07
CA MET A 33 -8.39 -25.85 38.66
C MET A 33 -9.23 -24.61 38.40
N LEU A 34 -10.43 -24.51 38.98
CA LEU A 34 -11.25 -23.29 38.87
C LEU A 34 -10.57 -22.09 39.52
N MET A 35 -9.92 -22.29 40.67
CA MET A 35 -9.19 -21.24 41.38
C MET A 35 -8.04 -20.71 40.52
N VAL A 36 -7.26 -21.59 39.89
CA VAL A 36 -6.19 -21.21 38.94
C VAL A 36 -6.75 -20.43 37.75
N GLY A 37 -7.87 -20.86 37.18
CA GLY A 37 -8.55 -20.14 36.11
C GLY A 37 -8.93 -18.71 36.54
N MET A 38 -9.65 -18.58 37.65
CA MET A 38 -10.13 -17.28 38.15
C MET A 38 -8.97 -16.31 38.48
N PHE A 39 -7.86 -16.80 39.04
CA PHE A 39 -6.66 -15.98 39.26
C PHE A 39 -5.99 -15.54 37.96
N THR A 40 -5.97 -16.42 36.95
CA THR A 40 -5.45 -16.08 35.62
C THR A 40 -6.28 -14.97 34.97
N GLU A 41 -7.61 -15.04 35.09
CA GLU A 41 -8.53 -14.02 34.57
C GLU A 41 -8.34 -12.66 35.28
N ALA A 42 -8.23 -12.68 36.62
CA ALA A 42 -7.97 -11.46 37.39
C ALA A 42 -6.66 -10.79 36.97
N ALA A 43 -5.59 -11.56 36.75
CA ALA A 43 -4.30 -11.03 36.30
C ALA A 43 -4.39 -10.40 34.90
N ILE A 44 -5.13 -11.03 33.98
CA ILE A 44 -5.34 -10.50 32.62
C ILE A 44 -6.14 -9.20 32.65
N PHE A 45 -7.22 -9.14 33.43
CA PHE A 45 -8.01 -7.90 33.55
C PHE A 45 -7.22 -6.74 34.14
N ILE A 46 -6.37 -7.00 35.14
CA ILE A 46 -5.49 -5.97 35.69
C ILE A 46 -4.49 -5.48 34.63
N LEU A 47 -3.89 -6.41 33.88
CA LEU A 47 -2.95 -6.06 32.81
C LEU A 47 -3.63 -5.26 31.69
N PHE A 48 -4.84 -5.64 31.28
CA PHE A 48 -5.64 -4.86 30.33
C PHE A 48 -6.05 -3.49 30.89
N GLY A 49 -6.44 -3.41 32.16
CA GLY A 49 -6.81 -2.14 32.79
C GLY A 49 -5.65 -1.15 32.83
N VAL A 50 -4.45 -1.61 33.16
CA VAL A 50 -3.23 -0.77 33.16
C VAL A 50 -2.85 -0.36 31.73
N LEU A 51 -2.94 -1.28 30.77
CA LEU A 51 -2.68 -0.96 29.36
C LEU A 51 -3.72 -0.02 28.77
N TYR A 52 -4.99 -0.14 29.14
CA TYR A 52 -6.07 0.75 28.70
C TYR A 52 -5.86 2.18 29.23
N LEU A 53 -5.34 2.32 30.46
CA LEU A 53 -4.93 3.61 31.01
C LEU A 53 -3.74 4.24 30.26
N GLN A 54 -2.87 3.43 29.65
CA GLN A 54 -1.72 3.90 28.86
C GLN A 54 -1.98 3.97 27.35
N ALA A 55 -3.10 3.42 26.88
CA ALA A 55 -3.48 3.47 25.47
C ALA A 55 -3.72 4.92 25.09
N LYS A 56 -2.90 5.44 24.17
CA LYS A 56 -3.12 6.75 23.57
C LYS A 56 -4.54 6.77 22.98
N PRO A 57 -5.33 7.83 23.19
CA PRO A 57 -6.61 7.98 22.53
C PRO A 57 -6.39 7.79 21.02
N GLU A 58 -7.26 7.00 20.38
CA GLU A 58 -7.20 6.80 18.93
C GLU A 58 -7.06 8.16 18.27
N LYS A 59 -6.02 8.33 17.44
CA LYS A 59 -5.84 9.57 16.70
C LYS A 59 -7.07 9.74 15.80
N SER A 60 -7.98 10.63 16.20
CA SER A 60 -9.03 11.11 15.32
C SER A 60 -8.34 11.93 14.25
N TYR A 61 -8.12 11.31 13.11
CA TYR A 61 -7.64 12.04 11.96
C TYR A 61 -8.83 12.79 11.39
N ASP A 62 -8.83 14.11 11.56
CA ASP A 62 -9.79 15.02 10.93
C ASP A 62 -9.52 15.10 9.42
N TRP A 63 -9.71 13.99 8.72
CA TRP A 63 -9.49 13.90 7.28
C TRP A 63 -10.32 14.92 6.50
N GLU A 64 -11.43 15.39 7.07
CA GLU A 64 -12.27 16.47 6.52
C GLU A 64 -11.53 17.81 6.38
N LYS A 65 -10.51 18.08 7.20
CA LYS A 65 -9.68 19.28 7.07
C LYS A 65 -8.68 19.18 5.90
N VAL A 66 -8.28 17.97 5.53
CA VAL A 66 -7.25 17.71 4.51
C VAL A 66 -7.89 17.32 3.17
N TYR A 67 -9.06 16.70 3.21
CA TYR A 67 -9.86 16.24 2.08
C TYR A 67 -11.32 16.64 2.30
N PRO A 68 -11.64 17.95 2.23
CA PRO A 68 -13.02 18.45 2.38
C PRO A 68 -13.99 17.86 1.34
N GLU A 69 -13.44 17.30 0.26
CA GLU A 69 -14.14 16.61 -0.83
C GLU A 69 -14.88 15.33 -0.39
N LEU A 70 -14.53 14.78 0.78
CA LEU A 70 -15.19 13.61 1.36
C LEU A 70 -16.43 13.98 2.18
N VAL A 71 -16.59 15.26 2.53
CA VAL A 71 -17.73 15.76 3.31
C VAL A 71 -18.92 15.93 2.37
N GLY A 72 -19.93 15.06 2.51
CA GLY A 72 -21.18 15.15 1.75
C GLY A 72 -21.47 13.97 0.81
N GLY A 73 -20.59 12.96 0.73
CA GLY A 73 -20.88 11.66 0.09
C GLY A 73 -21.11 11.68 -1.43
N ALA A 74 -21.10 12.85 -2.07
CA ALA A 74 -21.17 13.00 -3.51
C ALA A 74 -19.76 13.01 -4.10
N PRO A 75 -19.52 12.38 -5.26
CA PRO A 75 -18.25 12.48 -5.95
C PRO A 75 -18.04 13.93 -6.40
N VAL A 76 -17.26 14.69 -5.66
CA VAL A 76 -16.81 16.01 -6.08
C VAL A 76 -15.76 15.79 -7.17
N ALA A 77 -16.03 16.27 -8.38
CA ALA A 77 -15.03 16.30 -9.43
C ALA A 77 -13.84 17.11 -8.95
N ARG A 78 -12.66 16.48 -8.90
CA ARG A 78 -11.38 17.13 -8.59
C ARG A 78 -11.33 18.47 -9.30
N PRO A 79 -11.12 19.61 -8.60
CA PRO A 79 -10.92 20.87 -9.28
C PRO A 79 -9.68 20.66 -10.15
N THR A 80 -9.88 20.66 -11.47
CA THR A 80 -8.81 20.78 -12.44
C THR A 80 -8.04 22.01 -11.98
N SER A 81 -6.81 21.82 -11.48
CA SER A 81 -5.96 22.89 -11.05
C SER A 81 -5.48 23.68 -12.27
N THR A 82 -6.39 24.43 -12.89
CA THR A 82 -6.07 25.53 -13.81
C THR A 82 -5.44 26.70 -13.06
N GLY A 83 -5.49 26.69 -11.72
CA GLY A 83 -4.84 27.68 -10.86
C GLY A 83 -3.30 27.69 -10.92
N GLY A 84 -2.65 26.70 -11.52
CA GLY A 84 -1.19 26.73 -11.72
C GLY A 84 -0.76 27.70 -12.82
N VAL A 85 -1.57 27.86 -13.86
CA VAL A 85 -1.29 28.74 -15.01
C VAL A 85 -1.88 30.14 -14.82
N ASP A 86 -3.04 30.27 -14.17
CA ASP A 86 -3.62 31.59 -13.83
C ASP A 86 -2.83 32.32 -12.73
N ALA A 87 -2.27 31.59 -11.75
CA ALA A 87 -1.33 32.16 -10.80
C ALA A 87 -0.04 32.64 -11.49
N LEU A 88 0.40 31.96 -12.56
CA LEU A 88 1.56 32.33 -13.36
C LEU A 88 1.31 33.56 -14.24
N ALA A 89 0.09 33.73 -14.74
CA ALA A 89 -0.33 34.89 -15.53
C ALA A 89 -0.51 36.17 -14.69
N SER A 90 -0.80 36.02 -13.39
CA SER A 90 -0.95 37.14 -12.44
C SER A 90 0.37 37.64 -11.84
N LEU A 91 1.48 36.92 -12.05
CA LEU A 91 2.83 37.34 -11.65
C LEU A 91 3.31 38.46 -12.58
N LYS A 92 2.97 39.70 -12.19
CA LYS A 92 3.49 40.93 -12.77
C LYS A 92 5.00 41.01 -12.50
N GLY A 93 5.78 40.46 -13.43
CA GLY A 93 7.24 40.45 -13.39
C GLY A 93 7.81 39.04 -13.53
N LEU A 94 8.06 38.63 -14.77
CA LEU A 94 8.94 37.50 -15.10
C LEU A 94 10.40 37.90 -14.78
N GLY A 95 10.70 38.02 -13.49
CA GLY A 95 12.04 38.31 -13.00
C GLY A 95 12.95 37.08 -13.01
N PRO A 96 14.27 37.27 -12.93
CA PRO A 96 15.25 36.18 -12.86
C PRO A 96 14.97 35.16 -11.73
N GLU A 97 14.35 35.59 -10.62
CA GLU A 97 13.99 34.71 -9.48
C GLU A 97 12.95 33.64 -9.83
N VAL A 98 11.95 33.96 -10.67
CA VAL A 98 10.92 32.98 -11.07
C VAL A 98 11.52 31.92 -12.00
N VAL A 99 12.46 32.34 -12.87
CA VAL A 99 13.19 31.42 -13.75
C VAL A 99 14.13 30.54 -12.93
N GLU A 100 14.81 31.09 -11.94
CA GLU A 100 15.68 30.33 -11.03
C GLU A 100 14.89 29.31 -10.19
N GLY A 101 13.70 29.70 -9.69
CA GLY A 101 12.78 28.79 -9.00
C GLY A 101 12.28 27.65 -9.89
N LEU A 102 12.01 27.94 -11.17
CA LEU A 102 11.60 26.94 -12.15
C LEU A 102 12.75 25.98 -12.49
N THR A 103 13.96 26.50 -12.71
CA THR A 103 15.16 25.68 -12.95
C THR A 103 15.49 24.78 -11.76
N LYS A 104 15.35 25.30 -10.53
CA LYS A 104 15.55 24.52 -9.30
C LYS A 104 14.53 23.39 -9.16
N SER A 105 13.27 23.66 -9.50
CA SER A 105 12.19 22.68 -9.47
C SER A 105 12.38 21.58 -10.52
N LEU A 106 12.79 21.95 -11.73
CA LEU A 106 13.07 21.00 -12.83
C LEU A 106 14.30 20.14 -12.52
N LYS A 107 15.34 20.72 -11.90
CA LYS A 107 16.50 19.96 -11.42
C LYS A 107 16.12 18.93 -10.35
N GLY A 108 15.26 19.29 -9.40
CA GLY A 108 14.73 18.37 -8.39
C GLY A 108 13.90 17.23 -8.99
N LEU A 109 13.15 17.50 -10.06
CA LEU A 109 12.40 16.48 -10.78
C LEU A 109 13.33 15.49 -11.53
N THR A 110 14.38 15.99 -12.19
CA THR A 110 15.40 15.15 -12.83
C THR A 110 16.12 14.25 -11.83
N GLU A 111 16.42 14.77 -10.64
CA GLU A 111 17.10 14.02 -9.57
C GLU A 111 16.19 12.93 -8.97
N THR A 112 14.89 13.19 -8.88
CA THR A 112 13.87 12.20 -8.52
C THR A 112 13.71 11.12 -9.60
N ALA A 113 13.78 11.48 -10.89
CA ALA A 113 13.74 10.53 -12.00
C ALA A 113 14.99 9.63 -12.04
N ASN A 114 16.17 10.16 -11.75
CA ASN A 114 17.40 9.36 -11.60
C ASN A 114 17.31 8.41 -10.40
N SER A 115 16.68 8.82 -9.30
CA SER A 115 16.45 7.96 -8.14
C SER A 115 15.46 6.82 -8.43
N LEU A 116 14.47 7.05 -9.31
CA LEU A 116 13.57 5.99 -9.82
C LEU A 116 14.31 4.97 -10.71
N GLN A 117 15.39 5.37 -11.38
CA GLN A 117 16.22 4.46 -12.16
C GLN A 117 16.97 3.45 -11.26
N ASP A 118 17.35 3.83 -10.03
CA ASP A 118 17.96 2.91 -9.06
C ASP A 118 16.95 1.90 -8.45
N ILE A 119 15.65 2.22 -8.45
CA ILE A 119 14.57 1.29 -8.09
C ILE A 119 14.45 0.12 -9.08
N SER A 120 14.99 0.23 -10.30
CA SER A 120 15.03 -0.90 -11.25
C SER A 120 15.86 -2.09 -10.73
N LYS A 121 16.75 -1.88 -9.75
CA LYS A 121 17.47 -2.96 -9.05
C LYS A 121 16.59 -3.73 -8.07
N ALA A 122 15.53 -3.11 -7.54
CA ALA A 122 14.53 -3.79 -6.71
C ALA A 122 13.67 -4.78 -7.52
N THR A 123 13.52 -4.57 -8.84
CA THR A 123 12.86 -5.51 -9.75
C THR A 123 13.57 -6.86 -9.83
N VAL A 124 14.90 -6.90 -9.66
CA VAL A 124 15.69 -8.14 -9.62
C VAL A 124 15.37 -8.93 -8.34
N ALA A 125 15.29 -8.26 -7.19
CA ALA A 125 14.90 -8.88 -5.92
C ALA A 125 13.45 -9.41 -5.95
N THR A 126 12.54 -8.72 -6.64
CA THR A 126 11.17 -9.21 -6.88
C THR A 126 11.15 -10.44 -7.79
N GLN A 127 12.03 -10.50 -8.79
CA GLN A 127 12.14 -11.64 -9.71
C GLN A 127 12.70 -12.88 -8.99
N ASP A 128 13.68 -12.70 -8.10
CA ASP A 128 14.20 -13.76 -7.24
C ASP A 128 13.17 -14.23 -6.20
N PHE A 129 12.41 -13.31 -5.62
CA PHE A 129 11.30 -13.65 -4.72
C PHE A 129 10.21 -14.47 -5.42
N VAL A 130 9.80 -14.09 -6.63
CA VAL A 130 8.85 -14.86 -7.45
C VAL A 130 9.40 -16.25 -7.77
N LYS A 131 10.69 -16.38 -8.03
CA LYS A 131 11.35 -17.66 -8.32
C LYS A 131 11.39 -18.57 -7.08
N SER A 132 11.73 -18.03 -5.91
CA SER A 132 11.68 -18.75 -4.63
C SER A 132 10.26 -19.15 -4.23
N LEU A 133 9.28 -18.30 -4.51
CA LEU A 133 7.87 -18.59 -4.23
C LEU A 133 7.34 -19.73 -5.13
N SER A 134 7.68 -19.71 -6.42
CA SER A 134 7.35 -20.77 -7.37
C SER A 134 7.94 -22.13 -6.95
N SER A 135 9.23 -22.15 -6.59
CA SER A 135 9.91 -23.37 -6.11
C SER A 135 9.35 -23.89 -4.78
N SER A 136 8.94 -22.99 -3.88
CA SER A 136 8.24 -23.37 -2.64
C SER A 136 6.88 -23.99 -2.92
N SER A 137 6.17 -23.50 -3.93
CA SER A 137 4.88 -24.07 -4.37
C SER A 137 5.02 -25.50 -4.91
N GLU A 138 6.09 -25.78 -5.68
CA GLU A 138 6.42 -27.15 -6.12
C GLU A 138 6.76 -28.07 -4.93
N SER A 139 7.49 -27.55 -3.95
CA SER A 139 7.84 -28.28 -2.71
C SER A 139 6.61 -28.60 -1.87
N LEU A 140 5.64 -27.68 -1.78
CA LEU A 140 4.35 -27.93 -1.13
C LEU A 140 3.52 -28.97 -1.89
N GLY A 141 3.53 -28.94 -3.22
CA GLY A 141 2.86 -29.94 -4.05
C GLY A 141 3.41 -31.36 -3.84
N THR A 142 4.74 -31.49 -3.75
CA THR A 142 5.40 -32.77 -3.45
C THR A 142 5.13 -33.24 -2.02
N LEU A 143 5.11 -32.32 -1.03
CA LEU A 143 4.77 -32.67 0.35
C LEU A 143 3.32 -33.14 0.48
N ASN A 144 2.38 -32.49 -0.20
CA ASN A 144 0.97 -32.88 -0.23
C ASN A 144 0.78 -34.28 -0.85
N LYS A 145 1.56 -34.59 -1.90
CA LYS A 145 1.59 -35.93 -2.50
C LYS A 145 2.10 -36.99 -1.50
N SER A 146 3.20 -36.72 -0.79
CA SER A 146 3.74 -37.64 0.22
C SER A 146 2.79 -37.84 1.41
N VAL A 147 2.10 -36.78 1.85
CA VAL A 147 1.06 -36.88 2.89
C VAL A 147 -0.12 -37.73 2.41
N SER A 148 -0.54 -37.58 1.15
CA SER A 148 -1.60 -38.40 0.55
C SER A 148 -1.19 -39.88 0.42
N GLU A 149 0.05 -40.18 0.04
CA GLU A 149 0.58 -41.54 -0.04
C GLU A 149 0.74 -42.17 1.35
N ALA A 150 1.15 -41.39 2.35
CA ALA A 150 1.20 -41.82 3.75
C ALA A 150 -0.19 -42.08 4.32
N ALA A 151 -1.17 -41.21 4.03
CA ALA A 151 -2.56 -41.40 4.44
C ALA A 151 -3.21 -42.63 3.80
N SER A 152 -2.93 -42.89 2.52
CA SER A 152 -3.36 -44.12 1.83
C SER A 152 -2.75 -45.37 2.46
N SER A 153 -1.47 -45.31 2.81
CA SER A 153 -0.76 -46.40 3.51
C SER A 153 -1.29 -46.62 4.94
N LEU A 154 -1.70 -45.55 5.61
CA LEU A 154 -2.34 -45.60 6.95
C LEU A 154 -3.76 -46.17 6.87
N GLY A 155 -4.48 -45.91 5.77
CA GLY A 155 -5.80 -46.46 5.49
C GLY A 155 -5.82 -47.99 5.27
N ALA A 156 -4.68 -48.59 4.94
CA ALA A 156 -4.53 -50.05 4.85
C ALA A 156 -4.43 -50.72 6.24
N ILE A 157 -4.23 -49.96 7.32
CA ILE A 157 -4.23 -50.45 8.70
C ILE A 157 -5.56 -50.04 9.37
N SER A 158 -6.52 -50.96 9.32
CA SER A 158 -7.65 -51.14 10.25
C SER A 158 -8.34 -49.90 10.86
N VAL A 159 -9.59 -49.59 10.47
CA VAL A 159 -10.55 -48.95 11.40
C VAL A 159 -11.99 -49.41 11.19
N SER A 160 -12.63 -49.75 12.32
CA SER A 160 -14.05 -50.01 12.58
C SER A 160 -15.06 -49.08 11.85
N SER A 161 -16.23 -49.64 11.52
CA SER A 161 -17.21 -49.19 10.51
C SER A 161 -17.96 -47.87 10.77
N ALA A 162 -17.90 -47.29 11.98
CA ALA A 162 -18.57 -46.02 12.30
C ALA A 162 -17.62 -44.81 12.26
N GLU A 163 -16.39 -44.98 12.75
CA GLU A 163 -15.37 -43.95 12.72
C GLU A 163 -14.81 -43.76 11.30
N ALA A 164 -14.73 -44.85 10.50
CA ALA A 164 -14.35 -44.80 9.09
C ALA A 164 -15.30 -43.93 8.24
N ALA A 165 -16.61 -43.95 8.54
CA ALA A 165 -17.59 -43.12 7.85
C ALA A 165 -17.40 -41.62 8.18
N LYS A 166 -17.13 -41.28 9.44
CA LYS A 166 -16.79 -39.91 9.85
C LYS A 166 -15.46 -39.45 9.26
N TYR A 167 -14.48 -40.34 9.19
CA TYR A 167 -13.17 -40.06 8.61
C TYR A 167 -13.27 -39.81 7.11
N ALA A 168 -14.04 -40.62 6.38
CA ALA A 168 -14.33 -40.42 4.96
C ALA A 168 -15.01 -39.08 4.70
N GLN A 169 -15.94 -38.69 5.58
CA GLN A 169 -16.63 -37.40 5.48
C GLN A 169 -15.72 -36.21 5.76
N GLN A 170 -14.81 -36.31 6.74
CA GLN A 170 -13.80 -35.28 7.00
C GLN A 170 -12.77 -35.18 5.87
N TYR A 171 -12.36 -36.31 5.28
CA TYR A 171 -11.46 -36.31 4.13
C TYR A 171 -12.09 -35.69 2.89
N ALA A 172 -13.36 -35.96 2.61
CA ALA A 172 -14.10 -35.30 1.53
C ALA A 172 -14.15 -33.77 1.74
N LYS A 173 -14.40 -33.34 2.98
CA LYS A 173 -14.44 -31.91 3.34
C LYS A 173 -13.06 -31.24 3.21
N ALA A 174 -12.00 -31.94 3.61
CA ALA A 174 -10.62 -31.48 3.43
C ALA A 174 -10.25 -31.39 1.95
N GLY A 175 -10.71 -32.35 1.13
CA GLY A 175 -10.57 -32.32 -0.33
C GLY A 175 -11.25 -31.10 -0.97
N ASP A 176 -12.48 -30.79 -0.57
CA ASP A 176 -13.19 -29.58 -1.01
C ASP A 176 -12.47 -28.29 -0.58
N GLN A 177 -11.96 -28.25 0.64
CA GLN A 177 -11.18 -27.12 1.15
C GLN A 177 -9.85 -26.95 0.39
N LEU A 178 -9.15 -28.04 0.06
CA LEU A 178 -7.95 -27.99 -0.77
C LEU A 178 -8.25 -27.55 -2.19
N SER A 179 -9.35 -28.03 -2.78
CA SER A 179 -9.81 -27.61 -4.11
C SER A 179 -10.11 -26.12 -4.14
N THR A 180 -10.84 -25.63 -3.13
CA THR A 180 -11.14 -24.19 -2.95
C THR A 180 -9.87 -23.37 -2.78
N LEU A 181 -8.92 -23.83 -1.96
CA LEU A 181 -7.62 -23.19 -1.78
C LEU A 181 -6.85 -23.10 -3.09
N ASN A 182 -6.85 -24.18 -3.89
CA ASN A 182 -6.16 -24.19 -5.18
C ASN A 182 -6.79 -23.18 -6.15
N THR A 183 -8.11 -23.08 -6.19
CA THR A 183 -8.83 -22.06 -6.99
C THR A 183 -8.49 -20.64 -6.53
N ILE A 184 -8.42 -20.40 -5.21
CA ILE A 184 -8.02 -19.09 -4.67
C ILE A 184 -6.57 -18.77 -5.05
N TYR A 185 -5.66 -19.74 -4.93
CA TYR A 185 -4.24 -19.57 -5.27
C TYR A 185 -4.05 -19.23 -6.76
N GLU A 186 -4.79 -19.91 -7.63
CA GLU A 186 -4.79 -19.63 -9.06
C GLU A 186 -5.36 -18.23 -9.37
N THR A 187 -6.40 -17.81 -8.64
CA THR A 187 -6.98 -16.47 -8.77
C THR A 187 -6.01 -15.38 -8.31
N GLU A 188 -5.34 -15.57 -7.17
CA GLU A 188 -4.29 -14.69 -6.65
C GLU A 188 -3.13 -14.53 -7.64
N ILE A 189 -2.66 -15.64 -8.25
CA ILE A 189 -1.60 -15.58 -9.27
C ILE A 189 -2.07 -14.77 -10.50
N GLN A 190 -3.32 -14.96 -10.94
CA GLN A 190 -3.88 -14.18 -12.06
C GLN A 190 -4.02 -12.70 -11.73
N GLU A 191 -4.47 -12.34 -10.52
CA GLU A 191 -4.55 -10.95 -10.07
C GLU A 191 -3.17 -10.33 -9.92
N ALA A 192 -2.21 -11.02 -9.31
CA ALA A 192 -0.83 -10.56 -9.20
C ALA A 192 -0.22 -10.31 -10.59
N THR A 193 -0.50 -11.17 -11.57
CA THR A 193 -0.07 -10.99 -12.97
C THR A 193 -0.71 -9.75 -13.61
N LYS A 194 -2.02 -9.54 -13.41
CA LYS A 194 -2.71 -8.32 -13.87
C LYS A 194 -2.12 -7.06 -13.22
N HIS A 195 -1.85 -7.12 -11.93
CA HIS A 195 -1.28 -6.03 -11.16
C HIS A 195 0.15 -5.69 -11.64
N LEU A 196 0.99 -6.70 -11.89
CA LEU A 196 2.31 -6.52 -12.49
C LEU A 196 2.25 -5.88 -13.88
N LYS A 197 1.28 -6.29 -14.72
CA LYS A 197 1.09 -5.70 -16.04
C LYS A 197 0.65 -4.24 -15.95
N ALA A 198 -0.24 -3.91 -15.02
CA ALA A 198 -0.65 -2.53 -14.76
C ALA A 198 0.52 -1.66 -14.29
N ILE A 199 1.36 -2.19 -13.39
CA ILE A 199 2.57 -1.53 -12.90
C ILE A 199 3.55 -1.26 -14.05
N ASN A 200 3.85 -2.25 -14.89
CA ASN A 200 4.74 -2.07 -16.04
C ASN A 200 4.19 -1.04 -17.04
N SER A 201 2.89 -1.04 -17.29
CA SER A 201 2.25 -0.05 -18.16
C SER A 201 2.31 1.36 -17.57
N TYR A 202 2.15 1.49 -16.25
CA TYR A 202 2.31 2.76 -15.54
C TYR A 202 3.74 3.29 -15.66
N TYR A 203 4.76 2.45 -15.48
CA TYR A 203 6.16 2.86 -15.66
C TYR A 203 6.44 3.35 -17.09
N GLY A 204 5.92 2.66 -18.11
CA GLY A 204 6.05 3.11 -19.50
C GLY A 204 5.42 4.48 -19.73
N ASN A 205 4.22 4.71 -19.19
CA ASN A 205 3.53 5.99 -19.29
C ASN A 205 4.24 7.10 -18.52
N VAL A 206 4.81 6.82 -17.35
CA VAL A 206 5.63 7.78 -16.60
C VAL A 206 6.88 8.16 -17.38
N ASN A 207 7.56 7.19 -18.00
CA ASN A 207 8.76 7.47 -18.81
C ASN A 207 8.43 8.36 -20.03
N LEU A 208 7.33 8.07 -20.72
CA LEU A 208 6.79 8.91 -21.79
C LEU A 208 6.46 10.34 -21.31
N THR A 209 5.87 10.46 -20.12
CA THR A 209 5.54 11.76 -19.52
C THR A 209 6.80 12.55 -19.17
N VAL A 210 7.83 11.89 -18.64
CA VAL A 210 9.13 12.50 -18.34
C VAL A 210 9.82 12.99 -19.61
N GLU A 211 9.77 12.21 -20.69
CA GLU A 211 10.32 12.59 -21.99
C GLU A 211 9.59 13.81 -22.59
N GLN A 212 8.26 13.84 -22.49
CA GLN A 212 7.45 15.00 -22.90
C GLN A 212 7.71 16.23 -22.03
N MET A 213 7.92 16.07 -20.73
CA MET A 213 8.32 17.17 -19.85
C MET A 213 9.69 17.73 -20.21
N ALA A 214 10.67 16.88 -20.53
CA ALA A 214 11.99 17.32 -20.96
C ALA A 214 11.92 18.10 -22.28
N ALA A 215 11.10 17.65 -23.24
CA ALA A 215 10.81 18.40 -24.46
C ALA A 215 10.15 19.77 -24.17
N THR A 216 9.17 19.80 -23.27
CA THR A 216 8.49 21.04 -22.85
C THR A 216 9.46 22.03 -22.20
N GLN A 217 10.46 21.55 -21.46
CA GLN A 217 11.48 22.41 -20.88
C GLN A 217 12.34 23.08 -21.96
N LYS A 218 12.71 22.34 -23.02
CA LYS A 218 13.42 22.90 -24.16
C LYS A 218 12.58 23.97 -24.89
N ASP A 219 11.28 23.74 -25.04
CA ASP A 219 10.35 24.70 -25.62
C ASP A 219 10.20 25.95 -24.74
N ALA A 220 10.21 25.81 -23.42
CA ALA A 220 10.19 26.93 -22.49
C ALA A 220 11.48 27.79 -22.57
N GLU A 221 12.64 27.18 -22.78
CA GLU A 221 13.89 27.91 -23.02
C GLU A 221 13.86 28.69 -24.34
N LEU A 222 13.38 28.06 -25.43
CA LEU A 222 13.19 28.74 -26.71
C LEU A 222 12.18 29.89 -26.61
N PHE A 223 11.07 29.67 -25.93
CA PHE A 223 10.06 30.70 -25.70
C PHE A 223 10.61 31.88 -24.89
N LYS A 224 11.41 31.62 -23.85
CA LYS A 224 12.12 32.65 -23.08
C LYS A 224 13.08 33.45 -23.96
N ALA A 225 13.83 32.79 -24.84
CA ALA A 225 14.74 33.46 -25.77
C ALA A 225 13.99 34.39 -26.73
N GLU A 226 12.83 33.94 -27.23
CA GLU A 226 12.02 34.72 -28.17
C GLU A 226 11.27 35.87 -27.51
N LEU A 227 10.83 35.71 -26.25
CA LEU A 227 10.34 36.83 -25.44
C LEU A 227 11.43 37.86 -25.16
N ALA A 228 12.67 37.44 -24.90
CA ALA A 228 13.78 38.37 -24.70
C ALA A 228 14.05 39.19 -25.98
N LYS A 229 14.04 38.55 -27.16
CA LYS A 229 14.14 39.26 -28.45
C LYS A 229 12.97 40.21 -28.68
N LEU A 230 11.73 39.77 -28.41
CA LEU A 230 10.55 40.61 -28.58
C LEU A 230 10.61 41.85 -27.69
N ASN A 231 11.01 41.69 -26.43
CA ASN A 231 11.16 42.80 -25.50
C ASN A 231 12.25 43.78 -25.95
N ALA A 232 13.39 43.28 -26.44
CA ALA A 232 14.44 44.10 -27.02
C ALA A 232 13.94 44.90 -28.25
N ASN A 233 13.15 44.27 -29.12
CA ASN A 233 12.53 44.94 -30.26
C ASN A 233 11.51 46.01 -29.84
N ILE A 234 10.67 45.74 -28.85
CA ILE A 234 9.72 46.72 -28.32
C ILE A 234 10.45 47.90 -27.67
N GLN A 235 11.53 47.66 -26.93
CA GLN A 235 12.35 48.74 -26.36
C GLN A 235 12.99 49.60 -27.44
N SER A 236 13.58 48.99 -28.46
CA SER A 236 14.14 49.68 -29.61
C SER A 236 13.08 50.53 -30.33
N LEU A 237 11.90 49.96 -30.56
CA LEU A 237 10.78 50.65 -31.19
C LEU A 237 10.29 51.84 -30.35
N ASN A 238 10.13 51.66 -29.04
CA ASN A 238 9.76 52.73 -28.12
C ASN A 238 10.81 53.83 -28.04
N GLN A 239 12.09 53.49 -28.18
CA GLN A 239 13.19 54.46 -28.21
C GLN A 239 13.16 55.29 -29.50
N VAL A 240 12.84 54.68 -30.65
CA VAL A 240 12.62 55.38 -31.93
C VAL A 240 11.37 56.26 -31.87
N TYR A 241 10.27 55.78 -31.30
CA TYR A 241 9.08 56.61 -31.12
C TYR A 241 9.32 57.77 -30.15
N GLY A 242 10.08 57.55 -29.08
CA GLY A 242 10.46 58.58 -28.11
C GLY A 242 11.37 59.64 -28.72
N SER A 243 12.36 59.25 -29.53
CA SER A 243 13.23 60.18 -30.24
C SER A 243 12.47 60.98 -31.30
N MET A 244 11.52 60.35 -32.01
CA MET A 244 10.65 61.01 -32.98
C MET A 244 9.67 61.99 -32.31
N LEU A 245 9.09 61.62 -31.16
CA LEU A 245 8.22 62.52 -30.37
C LEU A 245 9.00 63.73 -29.83
N THR A 246 10.23 63.51 -29.37
CA THR A 246 11.10 64.59 -28.87
C THR A 246 11.49 65.53 -30.02
N ALA A 247 11.80 64.98 -31.19
CA ALA A 247 12.10 65.74 -32.41
C ALA A 247 10.89 66.48 -33.01
N MET A 248 9.65 66.09 -32.66
CA MET A 248 8.43 66.82 -33.05
C MET A 248 7.98 67.88 -32.03
N LYS A 249 8.55 67.88 -30.82
CA LYS A 249 8.20 68.82 -29.74
C LYS A 249 9.26 69.91 -29.50
N GLY A 250 10.46 69.76 -30.06
CA GLY A 250 11.50 70.79 -30.13
C GLY A 250 11.51 71.45 -31.49
#